data_AF-A0A165FBK0-F1
#
_entry.id   AF-A0A165FBK0-F1
#
_cell.length_a   1.000
_cell.length_b   1.000
_cell.length_c   1.000
_cell.angle_alpha   90.00
_cell.angle_beta   90.00
_cell.angle_gamma   90.00
#
_symmetry.space_group_name_H-M   'P 1'
#
loop_
_entity.id
_entity.type
_entity.pdbx_description
1 polymer ?
#
loop_
_entity_poly.entity_id
_entity_poly.type
_entity_poly.pdbx_seq_one_letter_code
_entity_poly.pdbx_strand_id
1 'polypeptide(L)'
;MTSQDRGSTFAALNRRYARTLDGRIIRYDWPSHVVIRYDVIMTSAQRLADFVARYGRGRGARSSKETMLLRLIADRVQKLLDLWQKTIEHGPRFIGIDEELGSGVLTHQVDIDICDTLDTLTALEDAAEDMGIPGYARILMKRFTSEPCSCRSCAPPPHFLAWLLQCAHKCHPKLSPDVFERIFGELREDAAGT
;
A
#
# COMPACT_ATOMS: atom_id res chain seq x y z
N MET A 1 14.56 -14.44 8.82
CA MET A 1 13.50 -13.83 9.66
C MET A 1 14.16 -13.26 10.92
N THR A 2 14.29 -11.93 11.02
CA THR A 2 14.75 -11.29 12.27
C THR A 2 13.62 -11.30 13.30
N SER A 3 14.00 -11.55 14.54
CA SER A 3 13.17 -11.86 15.71
C SER A 3 12.28 -10.73 16.25
N GLN A 4 11.86 -9.77 15.42
CA GLN A 4 11.11 -8.57 15.85
C GLN A 4 9.65 -8.48 15.39
N ASP A 5 9.14 -9.43 14.59
CA ASP A 5 7.73 -9.42 14.12
C ASP A 5 6.76 -10.20 15.02
N ARG A 6 7.20 -10.62 16.22
CA ARG A 6 6.33 -11.28 17.21
C ARG A 6 5.50 -10.23 17.97
N GLY A 7 4.29 -9.94 17.49
CA GLY A 7 3.27 -9.26 18.29
C GLY A 7 2.38 -8.25 17.58
N SER A 8 2.68 -7.88 16.33
CA SER A 8 1.87 -6.88 15.62
C SER A 8 0.71 -7.55 14.89
N THR A 9 -0.49 -7.45 15.44
CA THR A 9 -1.73 -7.84 14.76
C THR A 9 -1.95 -6.95 13.55
N PHE A 10 -2.22 -7.55 12.39
CA PHE A 10 -2.55 -6.85 11.15
C PHE A 10 -4.06 -6.91 10.89
N ALA A 11 -4.58 -5.84 10.32
CA ALA A 11 -5.90 -5.79 9.72
C ALA A 11 -5.77 -5.62 8.19
N ALA A 12 -6.58 -6.37 7.44
CA ALA A 12 -6.54 -6.38 5.98
C ALA A 12 -7.66 -5.52 5.38
N LEU A 13 -7.37 -4.83 4.29
CA LEU A 13 -8.41 -4.26 3.42
C LEU A 13 -8.75 -5.25 2.31
N ASN A 14 -7.72 -5.72 1.61
CA ASN A 14 -7.80 -6.66 0.50
C ASN A 14 -6.56 -7.56 0.53
N ARG A 15 -6.32 -8.30 -0.54
CA ARG A 15 -5.16 -9.20 -0.67
C ARG A 15 -3.82 -8.48 -0.61
N ARG A 16 -3.74 -7.30 -1.23
CA ARG A 16 -2.49 -6.56 -1.42
C ARG A 16 -2.18 -5.67 -0.22
N TYR A 17 -3.19 -5.13 0.46
CA TYR A 17 -3.04 -4.11 1.49
C TYR A 17 -3.51 -4.59 2.87
N ALA A 18 -2.59 -4.52 3.83
CA ALA A 18 -2.87 -4.68 5.25
C ALA A 18 -1.99 -3.73 6.07
N ARG A 19 -2.42 -3.38 7.28
CA ARG A 19 -1.60 -2.59 8.20
C ARG A 19 -1.74 -3.05 9.64
N THR A 20 -0.78 -2.66 10.47
CA THR A 20 -0.83 -2.92 11.92
C THR A 20 -1.96 -2.12 12.58
N LEU A 21 -2.41 -2.59 13.75
CA LEU A 21 -3.49 -1.91 14.50
C LEU A 21 -3.11 -0.48 14.91
N ASP A 22 -1.84 -0.25 15.25
CA ASP A 22 -1.29 1.07 15.54
C ASP A 22 -1.05 1.93 14.27
N GLY A 23 -1.34 1.36 13.10
CA GLY A 23 -1.17 1.98 11.80
C GLY A 23 0.28 2.16 11.36
N ARG A 24 1.31 1.85 12.15
CA ARG A 24 2.70 2.26 11.85
C ARG A 24 3.39 1.47 10.74
N ILE A 25 2.88 0.29 10.41
CA ILE A 25 3.46 -0.61 9.41
C ILE A 25 2.37 -1.01 8.41
N ILE A 26 2.69 -0.86 7.13
CA ILE A 26 1.87 -1.33 6.01
C ILE A 26 2.57 -2.53 5.38
N ARG A 27 1.79 -3.56 5.05
CA ARG A 27 2.14 -4.62 4.11
C ARG A 27 1.38 -4.35 2.83
N TYR A 28 2.13 -4.26 1.73
CA TYR A 28 1.62 -3.93 0.41
C TYR A 28 2.16 -4.93 -0.65
N ASP A 29 1.49 -5.02 -1.80
CA ASP A 29 1.89 -5.78 -2.99
C ASP A 29 2.06 -7.30 -2.75
N TRP A 30 0.97 -8.06 -2.89
CA TRP A 30 1.00 -9.53 -2.90
C TRP A 30 1.35 -10.03 -4.32
N PRO A 31 2.24 -11.03 -4.50
CA PRO A 31 2.99 -11.81 -3.49
C PRO A 31 4.36 -11.23 -3.09
N SER A 32 4.76 -10.09 -3.67
CA SER A 32 6.09 -9.49 -3.49
C SER A 32 6.42 -9.07 -2.04
N HIS A 33 5.41 -8.82 -1.22
CA HIS A 33 5.47 -8.37 0.17
C HIS A 33 6.37 -7.16 0.39
N VAL A 34 5.91 -6.00 -0.06
CA VAL A 34 6.50 -4.72 0.34
C VAL A 34 6.10 -4.43 1.79
N VAL A 35 7.07 -4.38 2.70
CA VAL A 35 6.83 -3.98 4.09
C VAL A 35 7.34 -2.57 4.29
N ILE A 36 6.41 -1.68 4.57
CA ILE A 36 6.63 -0.25 4.64
C ILE A 36 6.45 0.20 6.08
N ARG A 37 7.40 0.97 6.59
CA ARG A 37 7.30 1.60 7.92
C ARG A 37 7.20 3.11 7.75
N TYR A 38 6.35 3.75 8.56
CA TYR A 38 6.08 5.18 8.45
C TYR A 38 7.36 6.04 8.59
N ASP A 39 8.20 5.73 9.58
CA ASP A 39 9.49 6.39 9.84
C ASP A 39 10.47 6.29 8.65
N VAL A 40 10.50 5.12 8.01
CA VAL A 40 11.32 4.88 6.83
C VAL A 40 10.82 5.69 5.63
N ILE A 41 9.51 5.73 5.39
CA ILE A 41 8.95 6.52 4.28
C ILE A 41 9.14 8.01 4.47
N MET A 42 8.97 8.53 5.69
CA MET A 42 9.29 9.94 5.96
C MET A 42 10.75 10.26 5.57
N THR A 43 11.68 9.38 5.93
CA THR A 43 13.10 9.55 5.58
C THR A 43 13.31 9.48 4.06
N SER A 44 12.67 8.53 3.38
CA SER A 44 12.73 8.40 1.92
C SER A 44 12.10 9.60 1.19
N ALA A 45 11.01 10.16 1.72
CA ALA A 45 10.35 11.34 1.19
C ALA A 45 11.29 12.56 1.23
N GLN A 46 11.98 12.76 2.35
CA GLN A 46 12.97 13.84 2.47
C GLN A 46 14.12 13.66 1.47
N ARG A 47 14.66 12.44 1.35
CA ARG A 47 15.72 12.13 0.39
C ARG A 47 15.26 12.35 -1.06
N LEU A 48 14.03 11.99 -1.38
CA LEU A 48 13.45 12.21 -2.69
C LEU A 48 13.28 13.71 -2.97
N ALA A 49 12.81 14.50 -2.00
CA ALA A 49 12.71 15.95 -2.14
C ALA A 49 14.07 16.59 -2.43
N ASP A 50 15.11 16.19 -1.69
CA ASP A 50 16.49 16.67 -1.90
C ASP A 50 17.05 16.21 -3.26
N PHE A 51 16.69 15.02 -3.71
CA PHE A 51 17.06 14.51 -5.03
C PHE A 51 16.38 15.29 -6.15
N VAL A 52 15.06 15.49 -6.08
CA VAL A 52 14.27 16.28 -7.04
C VAL A 52 14.79 17.71 -7.15
N ALA A 53 15.13 18.35 -6.02
CA ALA A 53 15.66 19.71 -5.99
C ALA A 53 17.01 19.83 -6.72
N ARG A 54 17.86 18.80 -6.64
CA ARG A 54 19.16 18.77 -7.33
C ARG A 54 19.04 18.40 -8.81
N TYR A 55 18.17 17.45 -9.12
CA TYR A 55 17.99 16.89 -10.47
C TYR A 55 17.21 17.86 -11.39
N GLY A 56 16.25 18.60 -10.83
CA GLY A 56 15.33 19.43 -11.60
C GLY A 56 15.58 20.94 -11.51
N ARG A 57 16.58 21.48 -12.22
CA ARG A 57 16.75 22.94 -12.37
C ARG A 57 15.73 23.60 -13.31
N GLY A 58 14.97 22.82 -14.09
CA GLY A 58 13.89 23.31 -14.97
C GLY A 58 12.49 23.20 -14.32
N ARG A 59 11.64 24.23 -14.45
CA ARG A 59 10.22 24.21 -14.04
C ARG A 59 9.28 24.26 -15.26
N GLY A 60 8.07 23.70 -15.12
CA GLY A 60 7.02 23.74 -16.16
C GLY A 60 7.41 22.98 -17.44
N ALA A 61 7.05 23.50 -18.60
CA ALA A 61 7.34 22.90 -19.92
C ALA A 61 8.83 22.73 -20.25
N ARG A 62 9.73 23.32 -19.45
CA ARG A 62 11.19 23.14 -19.54
C ARG A 62 11.69 21.96 -18.69
N SER A 63 10.80 21.26 -18.01
CA SER A 63 11.11 20.09 -17.20
C SER A 63 11.23 18.87 -18.09
N SER A 64 12.31 18.10 -17.93
CA SER A 64 12.44 16.81 -18.61
C SER A 64 11.36 15.84 -18.13
N LYS A 65 11.08 14.80 -18.92
CA LYS A 65 10.11 13.75 -18.57
C LYS A 65 10.50 13.07 -17.25
N GLU A 66 11.79 12.80 -17.05
CA GLU A 66 12.36 12.25 -15.81
C GLU A 66 12.06 13.17 -14.62
N THR A 67 12.30 14.47 -14.78
CA THR A 67 12.06 15.45 -13.71
C THR A 67 10.58 15.56 -13.35
N MET A 68 9.69 15.48 -14.35
CA MET A 68 8.24 15.46 -14.10
C MET A 68 7.83 14.18 -13.38
N LEU A 69 8.35 13.03 -13.79
CA LEU A 69 8.07 11.75 -13.15
C LEU A 69 8.52 11.73 -11.68
N LEU A 70 9.73 12.21 -11.38
CA LEU A 70 10.22 12.32 -10.01
C LEU A 70 9.35 13.26 -9.15
N ARG A 71 8.82 14.34 -9.72
CA ARG A 71 7.87 15.23 -9.03
C ARG A 71 6.54 14.56 -8.75
N LEU A 72 6.03 13.75 -9.68
CA LEU A 72 4.81 12.97 -9.47
C LEU A 72 5.00 11.92 -8.37
N ILE A 73 6.16 11.26 -8.34
CA ILE A 73 6.51 10.33 -7.26
C ILE A 73 6.54 11.08 -5.92
N ALA A 74 7.20 12.25 -5.86
CA ALA A 74 7.27 13.05 -4.64
C ALA A 74 5.87 13.51 -4.14
N ASP A 75 5.00 13.96 -5.06
CA ASP A 75 3.62 14.30 -4.76
C ASP A 75 2.84 13.11 -4.19
N ARG A 76 2.98 11.93 -4.80
CA ARG A 76 2.30 10.71 -4.33
C ARG A 76 2.82 10.23 -2.98
N VAL A 77 4.12 10.35 -2.72
CA VAL A 77 4.71 10.05 -1.40
C VAL A 77 4.18 11.02 -0.34
N GLN A 78 4.05 12.32 -0.65
CA GLN A 78 3.47 13.28 0.29
C GLN A 78 2.01 12.98 0.58
N LYS A 79 1.20 12.73 -0.46
CA LYS A 79 -0.22 12.33 -0.30
C LYS A 79 -0.33 11.06 0.56
N LEU A 80 0.54 10.07 0.34
CA LEU A 80 0.60 8.85 1.14
C LEU A 80 0.87 9.17 2.61
N LEU A 81 1.87 10.01 2.90
CA LEU A 81 2.20 10.42 4.28
C LEU A 81 1.03 11.13 4.96
N ASP A 82 0.35 12.04 4.26
CA ASP A 82 -0.80 12.77 4.81
C ASP A 82 -1.98 11.84 5.16
N LEU A 83 -2.26 10.85 4.31
CA LEU A 83 -3.28 9.83 4.57
C LEU A 83 -2.87 8.89 5.70
N TRP A 84 -1.59 8.49 5.71
CA TRP A 84 -1.05 7.57 6.71
C TRP A 84 -0.95 8.22 8.10
N GLN A 85 -0.65 9.50 8.18
CA GLN A 85 -0.71 10.22 9.45
C GLN A 85 -2.10 10.14 10.09
N LYS A 86 -3.17 10.27 9.29
CA LYS A 86 -4.55 10.12 9.77
C LYS A 86 -4.83 8.71 10.30
N THR A 87 -4.28 7.67 9.68
CA THR A 87 -4.41 6.30 10.22
C THR A 87 -3.60 6.08 11.48
N ILE A 88 -2.48 6.77 11.68
CA ILE A 88 -1.74 6.68 12.95
C ILE A 88 -2.50 7.41 14.07
N GLU A 89 -3.07 8.59 13.79
CA GLU A 89 -3.81 9.39 14.76
C GLU A 89 -5.15 8.77 15.18
N HIS A 90 -5.76 7.97 14.31
CA HIS A 90 -7.09 7.39 14.53
C HIS A 90 -7.14 5.86 14.46
N GLY A 91 -6.00 5.19 14.34
CA GLY A 91 -5.83 3.82 13.86
C GLY A 91 -6.83 2.78 14.34
N PRO A 92 -7.03 2.59 15.66
CA PRO A 92 -7.96 1.58 16.18
C PRO A 92 -9.42 1.83 15.77
N ARG A 93 -9.81 3.10 15.53
CA ARG A 93 -11.20 3.47 15.19
C ARG A 93 -11.59 3.07 13.77
N PHE A 94 -10.61 2.77 12.91
CA PHE A 94 -10.81 2.44 11.51
C PHE A 94 -10.79 0.92 11.25
N ILE A 95 -10.73 0.12 12.32
CA ILE A 95 -10.58 -1.33 12.24
C ILE A 95 -11.81 -1.99 12.84
N GLY A 96 -12.45 -2.85 12.06
CA GLY A 96 -13.40 -3.84 12.57
C GLY A 96 -12.62 -5.09 12.99
N ILE A 97 -12.93 -5.64 14.16
CA ILE A 97 -12.32 -6.89 14.64
C ILE A 97 -13.40 -7.96 14.65
N ASP A 98 -13.10 -9.10 14.04
CA ASP A 98 -13.88 -10.32 14.18
C ASP A 98 -13.12 -11.27 15.12
N GLU A 99 -13.67 -11.46 16.32
CA GLU A 99 -13.06 -12.26 17.37
C GLU A 99 -13.06 -13.76 17.03
N GLU A 100 -14.03 -14.23 16.24
CA GLU A 100 -14.15 -15.65 15.85
C GLU A 100 -13.07 -16.02 14.82
N LEU A 101 -12.79 -15.12 13.87
CA LEU A 101 -11.74 -15.29 12.87
C LEU A 101 -10.37 -14.79 13.33
N GLY A 102 -10.28 -14.19 14.52
CA GLY A 102 -9.07 -13.60 15.08
C GLY A 102 -8.40 -12.60 14.14
N SER A 103 -9.20 -11.91 13.31
CA SER A 103 -8.73 -11.12 12.17
C SER A 103 -9.34 -9.73 12.16
N GLY A 104 -8.52 -8.72 11.85
CA GLY A 104 -8.98 -7.35 11.67
C GLY A 104 -9.30 -7.04 10.21
N VAL A 105 -10.35 -6.25 9.97
CA VAL A 105 -10.69 -5.69 8.67
C VAL A 105 -10.60 -4.17 8.71
N LEU A 106 -10.05 -3.58 7.65
CA LEU A 106 -9.99 -2.13 7.48
C LEU A 106 -11.30 -1.63 6.90
N THR A 107 -11.94 -0.72 7.60
CA THR A 107 -13.34 -0.33 7.31
C THR A 107 -13.48 1.10 6.81
N HIS A 108 -12.41 1.90 6.91
CA HIS A 108 -12.47 3.33 6.66
C HIS A 108 -11.94 3.68 5.25
N GLN A 109 -12.52 4.72 4.64
CA GLN A 109 -12.15 5.19 3.29
C GLN A 109 -10.66 5.55 3.16
N VAL A 110 -10.05 6.02 4.25
CA VAL A 110 -8.62 6.36 4.26
C VAL A 110 -7.73 5.18 3.85
N ASP A 111 -8.09 3.95 4.22
CA ASP A 111 -7.32 2.76 3.90
C ASP A 111 -7.43 2.42 2.40
N ILE A 112 -8.59 2.73 1.79
CA ILE A 112 -8.78 2.65 0.33
C ILE A 112 -7.92 3.69 -0.37
N ASP A 113 -7.94 4.93 0.10
CA ASP A 113 -7.17 6.03 -0.51
C ASP A 113 -5.66 5.78 -0.40
N ILE A 114 -5.20 5.15 0.69
CA ILE A 114 -3.82 4.70 0.85
C ILE A 114 -3.51 3.59 -0.15
N CYS A 115 -4.35 2.56 -0.27
CA CYS A 115 -4.16 1.46 -1.22
C CYS A 115 -4.05 1.99 -2.66
N ASP A 116 -4.96 2.87 -3.07
CA ASP A 116 -4.95 3.53 -4.38
C ASP A 116 -3.67 4.36 -4.62
N THR A 117 -3.24 5.09 -3.58
CA THR A 117 -2.01 5.90 -3.65
C THR A 117 -0.77 5.01 -3.79
N LEU A 118 -0.75 3.83 -3.14
CA LEU A 118 0.32 2.84 -3.27
C LEU A 118 0.33 2.17 -4.65
N ASP A 119 -0.84 1.84 -5.21
CA ASP A 119 -0.96 1.32 -6.59
C ASP A 119 -0.37 2.34 -7.58
N THR A 120 -0.75 3.62 -7.43
CA THR A 120 -0.25 4.71 -8.28
C THR A 120 1.24 4.92 -8.09
N LEU A 121 1.73 4.90 -6.85
CA LEU A 121 3.16 5.08 -6.56
C LEU A 121 3.98 3.96 -7.21
N THR A 122 3.55 2.70 -7.07
CA THR A 122 4.21 1.54 -7.68
C THR A 122 4.36 1.72 -9.18
N ALA A 123 3.27 2.06 -9.89
CA ALA A 123 3.30 2.29 -11.33
C ALA A 123 4.24 3.44 -11.75
N LEU A 124 4.33 4.50 -10.94
CA LEU A 124 5.29 5.59 -11.20
C LEU A 124 6.74 5.17 -10.95
N GLU A 125 6.99 4.34 -9.93
CA GLU A 125 8.32 3.82 -9.65
C GLU A 125 8.77 2.80 -10.71
N ASP A 126 7.85 1.97 -11.23
CA ASP A 126 8.11 1.08 -12.37
C ASP A 126 8.54 1.90 -13.60
N ALA A 127 7.79 2.96 -13.91
CA ALA A 127 8.14 3.85 -15.01
C ALA A 127 9.49 4.56 -14.81
N ALA A 128 9.86 4.89 -13.57
CA ALA A 128 11.14 5.54 -13.27
C ALA A 128 12.33 4.58 -13.41
N GLU A 129 12.12 3.32 -13.03
CA GLU A 129 13.08 2.23 -13.24
C GLU A 129 13.28 1.96 -14.74
N ASP A 130 12.20 1.86 -15.51
CA ASP A 130 12.24 1.67 -16.97
C ASP A 130 12.96 2.81 -17.70
N MET A 131 12.82 4.05 -17.20
CA MET A 131 13.52 5.22 -17.73
C MET A 131 15.01 5.25 -17.33
N GLY A 132 15.45 4.40 -16.40
CA GLY A 132 16.84 4.34 -15.96
C GLY A 132 17.36 5.63 -15.34
N ILE A 133 16.52 6.35 -14.59
CA ILE A 133 16.86 7.67 -14.01
C ILE A 133 18.10 7.53 -13.10
N PRO A 134 19.26 8.12 -13.44
CA PRO A 134 20.49 7.92 -12.69
C PRO A 134 20.38 8.40 -11.24
N GLY A 135 20.71 7.52 -10.29
CA GLY A 135 20.70 7.83 -8.86
C GLY A 135 19.31 7.82 -8.22
N TYR A 136 18.24 7.54 -8.98
CA TYR A 136 16.94 7.25 -8.40
C TYR A 136 16.97 5.88 -7.72
N ALA A 137 16.44 5.82 -6.50
CA ALA A 137 16.29 4.58 -5.74
C ALA A 137 14.81 4.39 -5.39
N ARG A 138 14.28 3.22 -5.72
CA ARG A 138 12.90 2.84 -5.42
C ARG A 138 12.62 2.88 -3.92
N ILE A 139 11.47 3.43 -3.57
CA ILE A 139 10.94 3.57 -2.21
C ILE A 139 10.24 2.28 -1.80
N LEU A 140 9.37 1.73 -2.66
CA LEU A 140 8.63 0.50 -2.41
C LEU A 140 9.47 -0.74 -2.74
N MET A 141 10.48 -1.03 -1.91
CA MET A 141 11.34 -2.19 -2.12
C MET A 141 10.64 -3.50 -1.73
N LYS A 142 10.57 -4.44 -2.69
CA LYS A 142 10.10 -5.81 -2.48
C LYS A 142 11.05 -6.54 -1.53
N ARG A 143 10.51 -7.23 -0.51
CA ARG A 143 11.33 -8.03 0.41
C ARG A 143 11.53 -9.47 -0.04
N PHE A 144 10.65 -9.99 -0.88
CA PHE A 144 10.71 -11.36 -1.37
C PHE A 144 10.77 -11.36 -2.89
N THR A 145 11.74 -12.07 -3.44
CA THR A 145 11.99 -12.12 -4.89
C THR A 145 12.03 -13.54 -5.45
N SER A 146 11.84 -14.60 -4.65
CA SER A 146 12.21 -15.95 -5.13
C SER A 146 11.39 -17.18 -4.74
N GLU A 147 10.35 -17.16 -3.90
CA GLU A 147 9.59 -18.40 -3.59
C GLU A 147 8.10 -18.14 -3.29
N PRO A 148 7.18 -19.08 -3.61
CA PRO A 148 5.77 -18.94 -3.24
C PRO A 148 5.60 -18.99 -1.71
N CYS A 149 5.15 -17.89 -1.10
CA CYS A 149 4.83 -17.88 0.34
C CYS A 149 3.54 -18.68 0.57
N SER A 150 3.59 -19.65 1.50
CA SER A 150 2.42 -20.38 2.00
C SER A 150 1.87 -19.80 3.31
N CYS A 151 2.34 -18.63 3.71
CA CYS A 151 1.83 -17.92 4.87
C CYS A 151 0.33 -17.65 4.74
N ARG A 152 -0.42 -17.53 5.86
CA ARG A 152 -1.88 -17.26 5.84
C ARG A 152 -2.26 -15.97 5.10
N SER A 153 -1.33 -15.02 4.99
CA SER A 153 -1.53 -13.82 4.18
C SER A 153 -1.40 -14.09 2.67
N CYS A 154 -0.69 -15.14 2.26
CA CYS A 154 -0.46 -15.49 0.86
C CYS A 154 -1.32 -16.62 0.31
N ALA A 155 -1.67 -17.56 1.18
CA ALA A 155 -2.66 -18.58 0.92
C ALA A 155 -3.75 -18.49 2.00
N PRO A 156 -4.52 -17.38 2.02
CA PRO A 156 -5.65 -17.28 2.94
C PRO A 156 -6.68 -18.37 2.62
N PRO A 157 -7.33 -18.94 3.64
CA PRO A 157 -8.32 -19.97 3.39
C PRO A 157 -9.55 -19.37 2.66
N PRO A 158 -10.24 -20.14 1.78
CA PRO A 158 -11.35 -19.61 0.97
C PRO A 158 -12.47 -18.94 1.78
N HIS A 159 -12.80 -19.47 2.95
CA HIS A 159 -13.82 -18.87 3.83
C HIS A 159 -13.42 -17.47 4.32
N PHE A 160 -12.13 -17.22 4.53
CA PHE A 160 -11.63 -15.90 4.94
C PHE A 160 -11.76 -14.89 3.80
N LEU A 161 -11.47 -15.31 2.56
CA LEU A 161 -11.61 -14.46 1.38
C LEU A 161 -13.08 -14.07 1.16
N ALA A 162 -13.99 -15.03 1.26
CA ALA A 162 -15.43 -14.79 1.18
C ALA A 162 -15.92 -13.84 2.27
N TRP A 163 -15.47 -14.02 3.52
CA TRP A 163 -15.77 -13.11 4.63
C TRP A 163 -15.23 -11.70 4.38
N LEU A 164 -13.97 -11.57 3.94
CA LEU A 164 -13.35 -10.28 3.68
C LEU A 164 -14.09 -9.52 2.55
N LEU A 165 -14.56 -10.23 1.52
CA LEU A 165 -15.37 -9.66 0.45
C LEU A 165 -16.73 -9.15 0.97
N GLN A 166 -17.39 -9.92 1.84
CA GLN A 166 -18.63 -9.47 2.50
C GLN A 166 -18.39 -8.21 3.34
N CYS A 167 -17.28 -8.16 4.08
CA CYS A 167 -16.88 -6.96 4.82
C CYS A 167 -16.65 -5.78 3.89
N ALA A 168 -16.01 -5.97 2.74
CA ALA A 168 -15.79 -4.91 1.76
C ALA A 168 -17.13 -4.31 1.27
N HIS A 169 -18.09 -5.15 0.90
CA HIS A 169 -19.43 -4.69 0.51
C HIS A 169 -20.15 -3.93 1.63
N LYS A 170 -20.03 -4.38 2.88
CA LYS A 170 -20.68 -3.77 4.04
C LYS A 170 -20.05 -2.44 4.45
N CYS A 171 -18.72 -2.37 4.43
CA CYS A 171 -17.97 -1.22 4.94
C CYS A 171 -17.80 -0.12 3.88
N HIS A 172 -17.86 -0.47 2.59
CA HIS A 172 -17.63 0.45 1.49
C HIS A 172 -18.79 0.54 0.48
N PRO A 173 -20.06 0.68 0.94
CA PRO A 173 -21.24 0.65 0.06
C PRO A 173 -21.35 1.88 -0.85
N LYS A 174 -20.55 2.92 -0.61
CA LYS A 174 -20.59 4.21 -1.33
C LYS A 174 -19.52 4.33 -2.42
N LEU A 175 -18.66 3.33 -2.60
CA LEU A 175 -17.69 3.36 -3.68
C LEU A 175 -18.40 3.27 -5.03
N SER A 176 -17.84 3.95 -6.04
CA SER A 176 -18.26 3.69 -7.41
C SER A 176 -17.87 2.26 -7.81
N PRO A 177 -18.60 1.62 -8.74
CA PRO A 177 -18.27 0.28 -9.22
C PRO A 177 -16.82 0.16 -9.69
N ASP A 178 -16.32 1.15 -10.43
CA ASP A 178 -14.95 1.15 -10.95
C ASP A 178 -13.89 1.17 -9.84
N VAL A 179 -14.12 1.93 -8.76
CA VAL A 179 -13.20 1.97 -7.62
C VAL A 179 -13.30 0.68 -6.82
N PHE A 180 -14.51 0.13 -6.64
CA PHE A 180 -14.70 -1.13 -5.95
C PHE A 180 -13.98 -2.27 -6.67
N GLU A 181 -14.17 -2.44 -7.97
CA GLU A 181 -13.51 -3.49 -8.76
C GLU A 181 -12.00 -3.31 -8.79
N ARG A 182 -11.49 -2.08 -8.86
CA ARG A 182 -10.04 -1.85 -8.83
C ARG A 182 -9.38 -2.22 -7.50
N ILE A 183 -10.09 -2.06 -6.39
CA ILE A 183 -9.56 -2.32 -5.03
C ILE A 183 -9.85 -3.75 -4.57
N PHE A 184 -10.99 -4.33 -4.95
CA PHE A 184 -11.49 -5.62 -4.46
C PHE A 184 -11.72 -6.67 -5.55
N GLY A 185 -11.50 -6.35 -6.83
CA GLY A 185 -11.73 -7.28 -7.95
C GLY A 185 -10.93 -8.57 -7.83
N GLU A 186 -9.64 -8.47 -7.49
CA GLU A 186 -8.80 -9.66 -7.23
C GLU A 186 -9.36 -10.51 -6.07
N LEU A 187 -9.84 -9.88 -5.01
CA LEU A 187 -10.46 -10.57 -3.87
C LEU A 187 -11.76 -11.29 -4.29
N ARG A 188 -12.54 -10.69 -5.20
CA ARG A 188 -13.76 -11.29 -5.76
C ARG A 188 -13.43 -12.53 -6.61
N GLU A 189 -12.39 -12.47 -7.42
CA GLU A 189 -11.90 -13.60 -8.22
C GLU A 189 -11.41 -14.74 -7.31
N ASP A 190 -10.59 -14.42 -6.31
CA ASP A 190 -10.07 -15.41 -5.36
C ASP A 190 -11.19 -16.08 -4.54
N ALA A 191 -12.19 -15.31 -4.11
CA ALA A 191 -13.33 -15.82 -3.34
C ALA A 191 -14.29 -16.68 -4.19
N ALA A 192 -14.34 -16.45 -5.51
CA ALA A 192 -15.14 -17.26 -6.43
C ALA A 192 -14.54 -18.66 -6.69
N GLY A 193 -13.26 -18.86 -6.33
CA GLY A 193 -12.53 -20.11 -6.53
C GLY A 193 -12.20 -20.34 -8.00
N THR A 194 -10.96 -20.05 -8.38
CA THR A 194 -10.31 -20.76 -9.48
C THR A 194 -10.06 -22.22 -9.11
#